data_AF-A0AAV5U6M3-F1
#
_entry.id   AF-A0AAV5U6M3-F1
#
_cell.length_a   1.000
_cell.length_b   1.000
_cell.length_c   1.000
_cell.angle_alpha   90.00
_cell.angle_beta   90.00
_cell.angle_gamma   90.00
#
_symmetry.space_group_name_H-M   'P 1'
#
loop_
_entity.id
_entity.type
_entity.pdbx_description
1 polymer ?
#
loop_
_entity_poly.entity_id
_entity_poly.type
_entity_poly.pdbx_seq_one_letter_code
_entity_poly.pdbx_strand_id
1 'polypeptide(L)' 'MDNIKPQVEQLRIEAQVQRKNVSEVAKNLVEYCEANKAGDALIAFPADTSNPFQEKKACGML' A
#
# COMPACT_ATOMS: atom_id res chain seq x y z
N MET A 1 -17.85 34.76 -13.76
CA MET A 1 -18.66 33.53 -13.51
C MET A 1 -18.18 32.36 -14.39
N ASP A 2 -16.97 32.45 -14.93
CA ASP A 2 -16.51 31.66 -16.08
C ASP A 2 -16.02 30.25 -15.70
N ASN A 3 -15.88 29.98 -14.40
CA ASN A 3 -15.38 28.71 -13.87
C ASN A 3 -16.49 27.72 -13.48
N ILE A 4 -17.75 28.16 -13.42
CA ILE A 4 -18.86 27.30 -12.96
C ILE A 4 -19.17 26.21 -14.00
N LYS A 5 -19.16 26.55 -15.29
CA LYS A 5 -19.46 25.60 -16.36
C LYS A 5 -18.45 24.43 -16.41
N PRO A 6 -17.13 24.66 -16.44
CA PRO A 6 -16.18 23.54 -16.42
C PRO A 6 -16.23 22.73 -15.12
N GLN A 7 -16.49 23.37 -13.97
CA GLN A 7 -16.65 22.66 -12.69
C GLN A 7 -17.89 21.75 -12.69
N VAL A 8 -19.01 22.18 -13.25
CA VAL A 8 -20.22 21.37 -13.33
C VAL A 8 -20.01 20.16 -14.24
N GLU A 9 -19.33 20.33 -15.37
CA GLU A 9 -18.99 19.19 -16.23
C GLU A 9 -18.06 18.20 -15.53
N GLN A 10 -17.06 18.67 -14.77
CA GLN A 10 -16.21 17.81 -13.96
C GLN A 10 -16.99 17.00 -12.94
N LEU A 11 -17.91 17.64 -12.21
CA LEU A 11 -18.76 16.97 -11.21
C LEU A 11 -19.69 15.94 -11.86
N ARG A 12 -20.19 16.18 -13.07
CA ARG A 12 -21.01 15.20 -13.81
C ARG A 12 -20.20 13.94 -14.13
N ILE A 13 -18.94 14.10 -14.54
CA ILE A 13 -18.03 12.98 -14.81
C ILE A 13 -17.78 12.19 -13.52
N GLU A 14 -17.45 12.87 -12.41
CA GLU A 14 -17.18 12.23 -11.12
C GLU A 14 -18.40 11.54 -10.52
N ALA A 15 -19.60 12.07 -10.76
CA ALA A 15 -20.85 11.45 -10.33
C ALA A 15 -21.15 10.13 -11.06
N GLN A 16 -20.71 9.99 -12.31
CA GLN A 16 -20.90 8.77 -13.11
C GLN A 16 -19.96 7.62 -12.72
N VAL A 17 -18.98 7.87 -11.85
CA VAL A 17 -18.06 6.83 -11.35
C VAL A 17 -18.83 5.82 -10.51
N GLN A 18 -18.84 4.57 -10.97
CA GLN A 18 -19.45 3.45 -10.25
C GLN A 18 -18.62 3.12 -9.01
N ARG A 19 -19.25 3.19 -7.83
CA ARG A 19 -18.61 2.90 -6.55
C ARG A 19 -18.95 1.46 -6.13
N LYS A 20 -17.96 0.75 -5.59
CA LYS A 20 -18.15 -0.56 -4.97
C LYS A 20 -18.51 -0.40 -3.50
N ASN A 21 -19.08 -1.45 -2.91
CA ASN A 21 -19.35 -1.48 -1.47
C ASN A 21 -18.04 -1.42 -0.67
N VAL A 22 -18.02 -0.58 0.36
CA VAL A 22 -16.84 -0.43 1.23
C VAL A 22 -16.47 -1.77 1.88
N SER A 23 -17.45 -2.59 2.25
CA SER A 23 -17.24 -3.93 2.79
C SER A 23 -16.51 -4.87 1.81
N GLU A 24 -16.87 -4.84 0.52
CA GLU A 24 -16.21 -5.64 -0.53
C GLU A 24 -14.77 -5.18 -0.73
N VAL A 25 -14.55 -3.87 -0.86
CA VAL A 25 -13.21 -3.31 -1.09
C VAL A 25 -12.30 -3.56 0.12
N ALA A 26 -12.81 -3.42 1.34
CA ALA A 26 -12.05 -3.70 2.55
C ALA A 26 -11.61 -5.17 2.61
N LYS A 27 -12.49 -6.11 2.24
CA LYS A 27 -12.15 -7.54 2.17
C LYS A 27 -11.02 -7.80 1.18
N ASN A 28 -11.12 -7.23 -0.02
CA ASN A 28 -10.08 -7.36 -1.05
C ASN A 28 -8.72 -6.81 -0.59
N LEU A 29 -8.71 -5.68 0.14
CA LEU A 29 -7.48 -5.10 0.69
C LEU A 29 -6.85 -6.03 1.73
N VAL A 30 -7.66 -6.61 2.63
CA VAL A 30 -7.18 -7.57 3.63
C VAL A 30 -6.60 -8.81 2.97
N GLU A 31 -7.31 -9.39 2.00
CA GLU A 31 -6.84 -10.58 1.27
C GLU A 31 -5.51 -10.31 0.54
N TYR A 32 -5.36 -9.13 -0.06
CA TYR A 32 -4.10 -8.73 -0.68
C TYR A 32 -2.95 -8.64 0.34
N CYS A 33 -3.19 -7.99 1.48
CA CYS A 33 -2.19 -7.88 2.55
C CYS A 33 -1.79 -9.26 3.08
N GLU A 34 -2.75 -10.17 3.31
CA GLU A 34 -2.48 -11.52 3.80
C GLU A 34 -1.65 -12.35 2.80
N ALA A 35 -1.99 -12.27 1.52
CA ALA A 35 -1.27 -12.99 0.47
C ALA A 35 0.19 -12.52 0.31
N ASN A 36 0.45 -11.23 0.51
CA ASN A 36 1.78 -10.64 0.32
C ASN A 36 2.60 -10.51 1.60
N LYS A 37 1.99 -10.81 2.77
CA LYS A 37 2.62 -10.65 4.09
C LYS A 37 3.98 -11.34 4.20
N ALA A 38 4.12 -12.53 3.62
CA ALA A 38 5.35 -13.32 3.70
C ALA A 38 6.52 -12.72 2.89
N GLY A 39 6.23 -11.93 1.85
CA GLY A 39 7.24 -11.25 1.03
C GLY A 39 7.61 -9.85 1.53
N ASP A 40 6.88 -9.33 2.51
CA ASP A 40 7.14 -8.02 3.09
C ASP A 40 8.24 -8.13 4.17
N ALA A 41 9.41 -7.59 3.87
CA ALA A 41 10.56 -7.62 4.78
C ALA A 41 10.36 -6.83 6.09
N LEU A 42 9.39 -5.91 6.15
CA LEU A 42 9.08 -5.17 7.38
C LEU A 42 8.06 -5.91 8.24
N ILE A 43 7.24 -6.78 7.64
CA ILE A 43 6.19 -7.51 8.36
C ILE A 43 6.65 -8.94 8.72
N ALA A 44 7.28 -9.66 7.78
CA ALA A 44 7.72 -11.03 7.99
C ALA A 44 9.03 -11.14 8.79
N PHE A 45 9.75 -10.03 8.98
CA PHE A 45 11.11 -9.95 9.55
C PHE A 45 12.05 -11.03 8.97
N PRO A 46 12.84 -10.68 7.95
CA PRO A 46 13.86 -11.58 7.43
C PRO A 46 14.75 -12.04 8.58
N ALA A 47 15.08 -13.33 8.62
CA ALA A 47 16.08 -13.84 9.55
C ALA A 47 17.32 -12.94 9.48
N ASP A 48 17.85 -12.59 10.65
CA ASP A 48 18.84 -11.52 10.88
C ASP A 48 19.91 -11.40 9.77
N THR A 49 20.41 -12.54 9.25
CA THR A 49 21.44 -12.65 8.22
C THR A 49 21.09 -12.11 6.83
N SER A 50 19.80 -11.87 6.54
CA SER A 50 19.33 -11.33 5.24
C SER A 50 19.00 -9.84 5.30
N ASN A 51 19.05 -9.22 6.47
CA ASN A 51 18.88 -7.78 6.62
C ASN A 51 20.17 -7.03 6.19
N PRO A 52 20.16 -6.25 5.09
CA PRO A 52 21.34 -5.52 4.62
C PRO A 52 21.79 -4.40 5.57
N PHE A 53 20.94 -4.00 6.51
CA PHE A 53 21.25 -3.00 7.54
C PHE A 53 21.73 -3.62 8.85
N GLN A 54 21.88 -4.95 8.93
CA GLN A 54 22.41 -5.58 10.13
C GLN A 54 23.87 -5.16 10.32
N GLU A 55 24.21 -4.67 11.52
CA GLU A 55 25.60 -4.41 11.87
C GLU A 55 26.43 -5.68 11.74
N LYS A 56 27.52 -5.61 10.96
CA LYS A 56 28.48 -6.71 10.90
C LYS A 56 29.12 -6.82 12.28
N LYS A 57 29.01 -7.99 12.92
CA LYS A 57 29.79 -8.28 14.14
C LYS A 57 31.24 -7.94 13.84
N ALA A 58 31.81 -7.00 14.58
CA ALA A 58 33.22 -6.67 14.46
C ALA A 58 34.03 -7.97 14.60
N CYS A 59 34.75 -8.35 13.55
CA CYS A 59 35.71 -9.43 13.65
C CYS A 59 36.86 -8.90 14.50
N GLY A 60 36.78 -9.12 15.81
CA GLY A 60 37.91 -8.93 16.70
C GLY A 60 38.94 -10.00 16.37
N MET A 61 39.89 -9.68 15.50
CA MET A 61 41.17 -10.40 15.48
C MET A 61 41.86 -10.06 16.80
N LEU A 62 41.79 -10.99 17.75
CA LEU A 62 42.66 -11.06 18.92
C LEU A 62 43.81 -12.04 18.63
#